data_AF-A0A8X6GC08-F1
#
_entry.id   AF-A0A8X6GC08-F1
#
_cell.length_a   1.000
_cell.length_b   1.000
_cell.length_c   1.000
_cell.angle_alpha   90.00
_cell.angle_beta   90.00
_cell.angle_gamma   90.00
#
_symmetry.space_group_name_H-M   'P 1'
#
loop_
_entity.id
_entity.type
_entity.pdbx_description
1 polymer ?
#
loop_
_entity_poly.entity_id
_entity_poly.type
_entity_poly.pdbx_seq_one_letter_code
_entity_poly.pdbx_strand_id
1 'polypeptide(L)'
;MEIPYKLLGEYSRRYPSRRPPDVNVIRRLDDRLRNTGSVWPTANLHDTGIPRSGLTVAQVDAILHRVEETPDVSTRVLAREMSSNKSNVHMLLRPERLYPFRYTTVEGLKPDDCQKRLAFC
;
A
#
# COMPACT_ATOMS: atom_id res chain seq x y z
N MET A 1 25.40 -13.23 -31.53
CA MET A 1 24.93 -14.30 -30.62
C MET A 1 25.92 -14.62 -29.49
N GLU A 2 27.02 -13.86 -29.36
CA GLU A 2 28.21 -14.30 -28.61
C GLU A 2 28.33 -13.66 -27.21
N ILE A 3 27.73 -12.48 -27.04
CA ILE A 3 27.73 -11.70 -25.80
C ILE A 3 27.10 -12.46 -24.60
N PRO A 4 25.92 -13.11 -24.70
CA PRO A 4 25.31 -13.75 -23.54
C PRO A 4 26.09 -14.97 -23.04
N TYR A 5 26.72 -15.73 -23.95
CA TYR A 5 27.54 -16.89 -23.58
C TYR A 5 28.86 -16.48 -22.93
N LYS A 6 29.47 -15.37 -23.38
CA LYS A 6 30.65 -14.79 -22.73
C LYS A 6 30.35 -14.34 -21.30
N LEU A 7 29.24 -13.64 -21.10
CA LEU A 7 28.78 -13.22 -19.78
C LEU A 7 28.46 -14.42 -18.85
N LEU A 8 27.89 -15.50 -19.40
CA LEU A 8 27.64 -16.74 -18.66
C LEU A 8 28.94 -17.43 -18.21
N GLY A 9 29.96 -17.44 -19.07
CA GLY A 9 31.29 -17.97 -18.76
C GLY A 9 31.98 -17.20 -17.64
N GLU A 10 31.95 -15.87 -17.71
CA GLU A 10 32.47 -15.00 -16.65
C GLU A 10 31.70 -15.16 -15.32
N TYR A 11 30.38 -15.31 -15.39
CA TYR A 11 29.56 -15.56 -14.21
C TYR A 11 29.96 -16.87 -13.52
N SER A 12 30.11 -17.95 -14.29
CA SER A 12 30.49 -19.26 -13.77
C SER A 12 31.89 -19.25 -13.16
N ARG A 13 32.84 -18.51 -13.76
CA ARG A 13 34.19 -18.33 -13.20
C ARG A 13 34.18 -17.56 -11.88
N ARG A 14 33.38 -16.50 -11.79
CA ARG A 14 33.30 -15.64 -10.59
C ARG A 14 32.56 -16.31 -9.44
N TYR A 15 31.59 -17.16 -9.73
CA TYR A 15 30.74 -17.83 -8.74
C TYR A 15 30.71 -19.35 -8.94
N PRO A 16 31.84 -20.06 -8.71
CA PRO A 16 31.96 -21.48 -9.03
C PRO A 16 31.08 -22.39 -8.16
N SER A 17 30.68 -21.92 -6.98
CA SER A 17 29.79 -22.66 -6.07
C SER A 17 28.30 -22.50 -6.36
N ARG A 18 27.92 -21.73 -7.38
CA ARG A 18 26.51 -21.47 -7.74
C ARG A 18 26.17 -22.16 -9.05
N ARG A 19 24.93 -22.65 -9.16
CA ARG A 19 24.40 -23.12 -10.45
C ARG A 19 24.27 -21.91 -11.40
N PRO A 20 24.87 -21.94 -12.60
CA PRO A 20 24.76 -20.85 -13.55
C PRO A 20 23.29 -20.64 -13.98
N PRO A 21 22.85 -19.39 -14.16
CA PRO A 21 21.52 -19.08 -14.67
C PRO A 21 21.38 -19.51 -16.14
N ASP A 22 20.14 -19.67 -16.59
CA ASP A 22 19.85 -19.95 -18.00
C ASP A 22 20.36 -18.83 -18.91
N VAL A 23 20.85 -19.16 -20.11
CA VAL A 23 21.39 -18.18 -21.06
C VAL A 23 20.35 -17.12 -21.44
N ASN A 24 19.06 -17.46 -21.46
CA ASN A 24 18.00 -16.50 -21.74
C ASN A 24 17.81 -15.49 -20.62
N VAL A 25 18.14 -15.82 -19.38
CA VAL A 25 18.11 -14.87 -18.26
C VAL A 25 19.16 -13.79 -18.49
N ILE A 26 20.38 -14.19 -18.84
CA ILE A 26 21.47 -13.24 -19.16
C ILE A 26 21.13 -12.41 -20.38
N ARG A 27 20.59 -13.04 -21.43
CA ARG A 27 20.13 -12.32 -22.63
C ARG A 27 19.09 -11.25 -22.29
N ARG A 28 18.04 -11.60 -21.54
CA ARG A 28 17.00 -10.65 -21.13
C ARG A 28 17.56 -9.51 -20.26
N LEU A 29 18.56 -9.78 -19.44
CA LEU A 29 19.24 -8.75 -18.64
C LEU A 29 20.07 -7.80 -19.51
N ASP A 30 20.84 -8.32 -20.47
CA ASP A 30 21.62 -7.51 -21.43
C ASP A 30 20.68 -6.67 -22.30
N ASP A 31 19.63 -7.28 -22.85
CA ASP A 31 18.60 -6.59 -23.62
C ASP A 31 17.98 -5.45 -22.80
N ARG A 32 17.66 -5.68 -21.51
CA ARG A 32 17.06 -4.66 -20.65
C ARG A 32 18.02 -3.52 -20.31
N LEU A 33 19.27 -3.87 -20.02
CA LEU A 33 20.31 -2.90 -19.75
C LEU A 33 20.55 -2.00 -20.97
N ARG A 34 20.56 -2.56 -22.17
CA ARG A 34 20.73 -1.80 -23.43
C ARG A 34 19.54 -0.91 -23.75
N ASN A 35 18.32 -1.41 -23.57
CA ASN A 35 17.11 -0.71 -24.00
C ASN A 35 16.58 0.29 -22.96
N THR A 36 16.75 0.01 -21.67
CA THR A 36 16.18 0.81 -20.56
C THR A 36 17.27 1.44 -19.68
N GLY A 37 18.54 1.05 -19.82
CA GLY A 37 19.63 1.50 -18.94
C GLY A 37 19.59 0.89 -17.55
N SER A 38 18.71 -0.09 -17.31
CA SER A 38 18.45 -0.68 -16.00
C SER A 38 18.34 -2.20 -16.08
N VAL A 39 18.82 -2.88 -15.04
CA VAL A 39 18.64 -4.34 -14.88
C VAL A 39 17.38 -4.70 -14.09
N TRP A 40 16.68 -3.72 -13.53
CA TRP A 40 15.44 -3.95 -12.79
C TRP A 40 14.32 -4.45 -13.71
N PRO A 41 13.48 -5.41 -13.30
CA PRO A 41 12.34 -5.85 -14.10
C PRO A 41 11.50 -4.66 -14.58
N THR A 42 11.15 -4.64 -15.87
CA THR A 42 10.33 -3.58 -16.47
C THR A 42 8.87 -3.64 -16.03
N ALA A 43 8.38 -4.83 -15.69
CA ALA A 43 7.13 -4.96 -14.96
C ALA A 43 7.42 -4.67 -13.49
N ASN A 44 6.80 -3.64 -12.94
CA ASN A 44 6.68 -3.48 -11.50
C ASN A 44 5.98 -4.73 -10.96
N LEU A 45 6.74 -5.72 -10.48
CA LEU A 45 6.19 -6.92 -9.85
C LEU A 45 5.28 -6.56 -8.65
N HIS A 46 5.43 -5.34 -8.13
CA HIS A 46 4.63 -4.76 -7.07
C HIS A 46 3.22 -4.34 -7.53
N ASP A 47 3.01 -4.03 -8.82
CA ASP A 47 1.74 -3.54 -9.37
C ASP A 47 0.93 -4.63 -10.09
N THR A 48 1.49 -5.83 -10.25
CA THR A 48 0.81 -6.96 -10.92
C THR A 48 -0.08 -7.78 -9.98
N GLY A 49 -0.33 -7.31 -8.75
CA GLY A 49 -1.15 -8.00 -7.76
C GLY A 49 -2.62 -7.55 -7.77
N ILE A 50 -3.52 -8.45 -7.35
CA ILE A 50 -4.90 -8.09 -7.00
C ILE A 50 -4.88 -7.04 -5.87
N PRO A 51 -5.73 -6.00 -5.88
CA PRO A 51 -5.85 -5.05 -4.79
C PRO A 51 -6.02 -5.78 -3.45
N ARG A 52 -5.12 -5.52 -2.50
CA ARG A 52 -5.02 -6.28 -1.24
C ARG A 52 -6.29 -6.27 -0.40
N SER A 53 -7.14 -5.25 -0.56
CA SER A 53 -8.36 -5.08 0.21
C SER A 53 -9.54 -5.87 -0.35
N GLY A 54 -9.47 -6.45 -1.56
CA GLY A 54 -10.62 -7.10 -2.19
C GLY A 54 -11.88 -6.22 -2.30
N LEU A 55 -11.74 -4.90 -2.08
CA LEU A 55 -12.80 -3.91 -2.17
C LEU A 55 -12.89 -3.40 -3.61
N THR A 56 -14.11 -3.18 -4.09
CA THR A 56 -14.33 -2.42 -5.32
C THR A 56 -14.04 -0.94 -5.09
N VAL A 57 -13.77 -0.20 -6.16
CA VAL A 57 -13.58 1.26 -6.10
C VAL A 57 -14.79 1.94 -5.43
N ALA A 58 -16.01 1.56 -5.82
CA ALA A 58 -17.23 2.11 -5.24
C ALA A 58 -17.35 1.83 -3.73
N GLN A 59 -16.92 0.65 -3.26
CA GLN A 59 -16.90 0.36 -1.82
C GLN A 59 -15.85 1.21 -1.08
N VAL A 60 -14.68 1.44 -1.68
CA VAL A 60 -13.65 2.30 -1.11
C VAL A 60 -14.19 3.72 -0.90
N ASP A 61 -14.78 4.30 -1.94
CA ASP A 61 -15.32 5.66 -1.89
C ASP A 61 -16.45 5.78 -0.85
N ALA A 62 -17.35 4.80 -0.81
CA ALA A 62 -18.43 4.76 0.17
C ALA A 62 -17.92 4.65 1.61
N ILE A 63 -16.86 3.88 1.86
CA ILE A 63 -16.23 3.78 3.19
C ILE A 63 -15.61 5.12 3.59
N LEU A 64 -14.86 5.77 2.69
CA LEU A 64 -14.19 7.03 2.98
C LEU A 64 -15.19 8.15 3.26
N HIS A 65 -16.24 8.26 2.44
CA HIS A 65 -17.33 9.22 2.66
C HIS A 65 -18.03 9.00 4.00
N ARG A 66 -18.34 7.74 4.34
CA ARG A 66 -19.01 7.41 5.60
C ARG A 66 -18.17 7.78 6.83
N VAL A 67 -16.85 7.63 6.74
CA VAL A 67 -15.92 8.02 7.81
C VAL A 67 -15.83 9.54 7.94
N GLU A 68 -15.88 10.28 6.83
CA GLU A 68 -15.89 11.74 6.83
C GLU A 68 -17.16 12.31 7.49
N GLU A 69 -18.32 11.72 7.20
CA GLU A 69 -19.59 12.11 7.83
C GLU A 69 -19.66 11.80 9.33
N THR A 70 -19.05 10.69 9.76
CA THR A 70 -19.20 10.17 11.12
C THR A 70 -17.91 9.45 11.55
N PRO A 71 -16.92 10.17 12.06
CA PRO A 71 -15.58 9.63 12.31
C PRO A 71 -15.50 8.69 13.52
N ASP A 72 -16.54 8.62 14.35
CA ASP A 72 -16.68 7.69 15.47
C ASP A 72 -17.19 6.29 15.06
N VAL A 73 -17.55 6.11 13.78
CA VAL A 73 -18.07 4.85 13.28
C VAL A 73 -17.01 3.73 13.36
N SER A 74 -17.40 2.60 13.95
CA SER A 74 -16.45 1.48 14.08
C SER A 74 -16.18 0.79 12.74
N THR A 75 -14.95 0.29 12.54
CA THR A 75 -14.59 -0.53 11.37
C THR A 75 -15.45 -1.77 11.17
N ARG A 76 -16.08 -2.30 12.23
CA ARG A 76 -17.04 -3.40 12.12
C ARG A 76 -18.38 -2.97 11.54
N VAL A 77 -18.84 -1.76 11.86
CA VAL A 77 -20.09 -1.22 11.31
C VAL A 77 -19.92 -0.95 9.83
N LEU A 78 -18.84 -0.25 9.45
CA LEU A 78 -18.47 0.01 8.04
C LEU A 78 -18.38 -1.29 7.22
N ALA A 79 -17.76 -2.33 7.79
CA ALA A 79 -17.67 -3.63 7.11
C ALA A 79 -19.04 -4.26 6.84
N ARG A 80 -19.99 -4.15 7.77
CA ARG A 80 -21.36 -4.67 7.61
C ARG A 80 -22.15 -3.86 6.58
N GLU A 81 -22.06 -2.53 6.64
CA GLU A 81 -22.72 -1.63 5.68
C GLU A 81 -22.26 -1.91 4.25
N MET A 82 -20.97 -2.19 4.06
CA MET A 82 -20.35 -2.33 2.74
C MET A 82 -20.19 -3.80 2.29
N SER A 83 -20.80 -4.73 3.02
CA SER A 83 -20.71 -6.18 2.76
C SER A 83 -19.27 -6.68 2.58
N SER A 84 -18.36 -6.18 3.43
CA SER A 84 -16.93 -6.51 3.41
C SER A 84 -16.47 -7.05 4.77
N ASN A 85 -15.19 -7.41 4.88
CA ASN A 85 -14.57 -7.81 6.14
C ASN A 85 -13.93 -6.60 6.84
N LYS A 86 -14.03 -6.55 8.17
CA LYS A 86 -13.32 -5.58 9.03
C LYS A 86 -11.84 -5.45 8.67
N SER A 87 -11.17 -6.55 8.34
CA SER A 87 -9.74 -6.52 7.97
C SER A 87 -9.47 -5.69 6.72
N ASN A 88 -10.35 -5.76 5.72
CA ASN A 88 -10.23 -5.01 4.47
C ASN A 88 -10.49 -3.52 4.70
N VAL A 89 -11.52 -3.19 5.48
CA VAL A 89 -11.81 -1.82 5.91
C VAL A 89 -10.64 -1.24 6.70
N HIS A 90 -10.08 -2.00 7.65
CA HIS A 90 -8.93 -1.55 8.42
C HIS A 90 -7.69 -1.33 7.54
N MET A 91 -7.46 -2.21 6.57
CA MET A 91 -6.36 -2.08 5.61
C MET A 91 -6.50 -0.84 4.72
N LEU A 92 -7.73 -0.49 4.34
CA LEU A 92 -8.04 0.73 3.59
C LEU A 92 -7.78 1.98 4.44
N LEU A 93 -8.25 2.01 5.69
CA LEU A 93 -8.19 3.22 6.52
C LEU A 93 -6.81 3.51 7.12
N ARG A 94 -5.98 2.48 7.32
CA ARG A 94 -4.64 2.59 7.91
C ARG A 94 -3.70 3.56 7.16
N PRO A 95 -3.52 3.47 5.83
CA PRO A 95 -2.67 4.41 5.08
C PRO A 95 -3.20 5.85 5.14
N GLU A 96 -4.52 6.04 5.12
CA GLU A 96 -5.18 7.36 5.22
C GLU A 96 -5.16 7.95 6.65
N ARG A 97 -4.65 7.20 7.63
CA ARG A 97 -4.62 7.56 9.06
C ARG A 97 -6.01 7.83 9.66
N LEU A 98 -7.04 7.23 9.07
CA LEU A 98 -8.43 7.35 9.52
C LEU A 98 -8.74 6.27 10.56
N TYR A 99 -8.52 6.58 11.84
CA TYR A 99 -8.83 5.66 12.93
C TYR A 99 -10.14 6.07 13.60
N PRO A 100 -11.10 5.13 13.77
CA PRO A 100 -12.27 5.41 14.58
C PRO A 100 -11.86 5.88 15.96
N PHE A 101 -12.33 7.05 16.38
CA PHE A 101 -12.11 7.57 17.72
C PHE A 101 -13.43 7.72 18.46
N ARG A 102 -13.41 7.50 19.77
CA ARG A 102 -14.59 7.73 20.61
C ARG A 102 -14.40 9.03 21.36
N TYR A 103 -15.15 10.06 20.96
CA TYR A 103 -15.17 11.31 21.70
C TYR A 103 -15.83 11.07 23.06
N THR A 104 -15.12 11.39 24.13
CA THR A 104 -15.63 11.29 25.51
C THR A 104 -15.64 12.69 26.09
N THR A 105 -16.83 13.23 26.36
CA THR A 105 -17.00 14.50 27.06
C THR A 105 -16.66 14.31 28.53
N VAL A 106 -15.50 14.80 28.95
CA VAL A 106 -15.05 14.70 30.36
C VAL A 106 -15.48 15.90 31.19
N GLU A 107 -15.86 17.02 30.56
CA GLU A 107 -16.30 18.25 31.23
C GLU A 107 -17.69 18.65 30.73
N GLY A 108 -18.58 18.99 31.67
CA GLY A 108 -19.90 19.55 31.38
C GLY A 108 -19.82 21.01 30.97
N LEU A 109 -19.20 21.28 29.81
CA LEU A 109 -19.02 22.62 29.24
C LEU A 109 -20.37 23.35 29.17
N LYS A 110 -20.45 24.49 29.84
CA LYS A 110 -21.58 25.42 29.75
C LYS A 110 -21.42 26.32 28.52
N PRO A 111 -22.52 26.86 27.96
CA PRO A 111 -22.46 27.75 26.79
C PRO A 111 -21.48 28.93 26.96
N ASP A 112 -21.37 29.48 28.17
CA ASP A 112 -20.48 30.61 28.46
C ASP A 112 -19.00 30.24 28.63
N ASP A 113 -18.67 28.96 28.79
CA ASP A 113 -17.31 28.54 29.15
C ASP A 113 -16.31 28.83 28.02
N CYS A 114 -16.77 28.82 26.76
CA CYS A 114 -15.95 29.20 25.62
C CYS A 114 -15.46 30.66 25.73
N GLN A 115 -16.38 31.60 26.00
CA GLN A 115 -16.05 33.02 26.15
C GLN A 115 -15.14 33.28 27.36
N LYS A 116 -15.42 32.60 28.48
CA LYS A 116 -14.59 32.71 29.69
C LYS A 116 -13.16 32.20 29.47
N ARG A 117 -12.98 31.12 28.70
CA ARG A 117 -11.65 30.57 28.36
C ARG A 117 -10.88 31.51 27.44
N LEU A 118 -11.53 32.09 26.43
CA LEU A 118 -10.91 33.07 25.53
C LEU A 118 -10.44 34.33 26.27
N ALA A 119 -11.17 34.77 27.30
CA ALA A 119 -10.80 35.93 28.11
C ALA A 119 -9.69 35.66 29.15
N PHE A 120 -9.40 34.39 29.45
CA PHE A 120 -8.37 34.00 30.42
C PHE A 120 -6.96 33.89 29.82
N CYS A 121 -6.85 33.52 28.53
CA CYS A 121 -5.60 33.44 27.77
C CYS A 121 -5.09 34.82 27.35
#